data_AF-X1EGW1-F1
#
_entry.id   AF-X1EGW1-F1
#
_cell.length_a   1.000
_cell.length_b   1.000
_cell.length_c   1.000
_cell.angle_alpha   90.00
_cell.angle_beta   90.00
_cell.angle_gamma   90.00
#
_symmetry.space_group_name_H-M   'P 1'
#
loop_
_entity.id
_entity.type
_entity.pdbx_description
1 polymer ?
#
loop_
_entity_poly.entity_id
_entity_poly.type
_entity_poly.pdbx_seq_one_letter_code
_entity_poly.pdbx_strand_id
1 'polypeptide(L)' 'KPMALLYMRRLQRHGNGREIRMPTEVCRELGITTGDYVAFEFEPGDGAVKLSKPALGEHRDGEAKKEQDIIPAAISSR' A
#
# COMPACT_ATOMS: atom_id res chain seq x y z
N LYS A 1 19.57 -20.48 0.83
CA LYS A 1 18.72 -19.60 -0.01
C LYS A 1 17.46 -19.34 0.79
N PRO A 2 17.03 -18.09 1.03
CA PRO A 2 15.72 -17.88 1.65
C PRO A 2 14.66 -18.50 0.72
N MET A 3 13.86 -19.43 1.25
CA MET A 3 12.75 -20.01 0.50
C MET A 3 11.62 -18.97 0.46
N ALA A 4 11.22 -18.56 -0.73
CA ALA A 4 10.01 -17.75 -0.90
C ALA A 4 8.80 -18.63 -0.57
N LEU A 5 7.98 -18.19 0.38
CA LEU A 5 6.71 -18.87 0.71
C LEU A 5 5.64 -18.42 -0.27
N LEU A 6 5.09 -19.37 -1.03
CA LEU A 6 4.05 -19.11 -2.02
C LEU A 6 2.67 -19.41 -1.44
N TYR A 7 1.76 -18.43 -1.52
CA TYR A 7 0.38 -18.58 -1.08
C TYR A 7 -0.60 -18.24 -2.19
N MET A 8 -1.47 -19.17 -2.55
CA MET A 8 -2.65 -18.87 -3.35
C MET A 8 -3.81 -18.49 -2.43
N ARG A 9 -4.41 -17.33 -2.68
CA ARG A 9 -5.56 -16.83 -1.91
C ARG A 9 -6.62 -16.24 -2.82
N ARG A 10 -7.87 -16.38 -2.38
CA ARG A 10 -9.02 -15.84 -3.10
C ARG A 10 -9.22 -14.39 -2.70
N LEU A 11 -9.33 -13.52 -3.70
CA LEU A 11 -9.75 -12.15 -3.52
C LEU A 11 -11.23 -12.11 -3.08
N GLN A 12 -11.50 -11.43 -1.99
CA GLN A 12 -12.83 -11.30 -1.37
C GLN A 12 -13.34 -9.88 -1.50
N ARG A 13 -14.66 -9.69 -1.55
CA ARG A 13 -15.26 -8.36 -1.44
C ARG A 13 -15.30 -7.93 0.02
N HIS A 14 -14.90 -6.70 0.31
CA HIS A 14 -15.01 -6.10 1.63
C HIS A 14 -15.33 -4.60 1.49
N GLY A 15 -16.48 -4.18 2.02
CA GLY A 15 -17.02 -2.84 1.77
C GLY A 15 -17.11 -2.53 0.27
N ASN A 16 -16.55 -1.38 -0.13
CA ASN A 16 -16.46 -0.95 -1.53
C ASN A 16 -15.21 -1.49 -2.26
N GLY A 17 -14.39 -2.29 -1.59
CA GLY A 17 -13.09 -2.76 -2.07
C GLY A 17 -13.00 -4.28 -2.24
N ARG A 18 -11.79 -4.71 -2.57
CA ARG A 18 -11.39 -6.11 -2.63
C ARG A 18 -10.18 -6.35 -1.76
N GLU A 19 -10.20 -7.43 -0.99
CA GLU A 19 -9.18 -7.74 0.01
C GLU A 19 -8.82 -9.22 -0.03
N ILE A 20 -7.61 -9.52 0.44
CA ILE A 20 -7.14 -10.89 0.67
C ILE A 20 -6.93 -11.06 2.16
N ARG A 21 -7.49 -12.13 2.74
CA ARG A 21 -7.20 -12.48 4.14
C ARG A 21 -5.85 -13.18 4.21
N MET A 22 -4.92 -12.57 4.94
CA MET A 22 -3.61 -13.15 5.21
C MET A 22 -3.69 -14.08 6.43
N PRO A 23 -3.09 -15.30 6.35
CA PRO A 23 -2.98 -16.19 7.51
C PRO A 23 -2.15 -15.55 8.62
N THR A 24 -2.47 -15.88 9.87
CA THR A 24 -1.79 -15.34 11.05
C THR A 24 -0.30 -15.70 11.07
N GLU A 25 0.06 -16.88 10.56
CA GLU A 25 1.44 -17.36 10.48
C GLU A 25 2.29 -16.47 9.58
N VAL A 26 1.75 -16.10 8.40
CA VAL A 26 2.41 -15.21 7.45
C VAL A 26 2.62 -13.81 8.05
N CYS A 27 1.60 -13.29 8.72
CA CYS A 27 1.72 -12.00 9.40
C CYS A 27 2.79 -12.04 10.50
N ARG A 28 2.89 -13.14 11.27
CA ARG A 28 3.92 -13.31 12.31
C ARG A 28 5.32 -13.39 11.71
N GLU A 29 5.51 -14.15 10.64
CA GLU A 29 6.81 -14.29 9.97
C GLU A 29 7.29 -12.97 9.36
N LEU A 30 6.37 -12.17 8.79
CA LEU A 30 6.68 -10.85 8.22
C LEU A 30 6.67 -9.72 9.26
N GLY A 31 6.36 -10.02 10.52
CA GLY A 31 6.24 -9.01 11.58
C GLY A 31 5.16 -7.96 11.31
N ILE A 32 4.09 -8.33 10.60
CA ILE A 32 2.96 -7.48 10.24
C ILE A 32 1.87 -7.60 11.31
N THR A 33 1.39 -6.44 11.77
CA THR A 33 0.33 -6.28 12.74
C THR A 33 -0.80 -5.41 12.18
N THR A 34 -1.97 -5.44 12.81
CA THR A 34 -3.10 -4.61 12.39
C THR A 34 -2.73 -3.14 12.40
N GLY A 35 -2.93 -2.45 11.26
CA GLY A 35 -2.60 -1.04 11.10
C GLY A 35 -1.22 -0.77 10.49
N ASP A 36 -0.39 -1.79 10.30
CA ASP A 36 0.87 -1.63 9.58
C ASP A 36 0.63 -1.30 8.10
N TYR A 37 1.47 -0.42 7.58
CA TYR A 37 1.61 -0.23 6.14
C TYR A 37 2.41 -1.39 5.53
N VAL A 38 1.97 -1.87 4.38
CA VAL A 38 2.62 -2.95 3.62
C VAL A 38 2.75 -2.54 2.16
N ALA A 39 3.81 -3.01 1.50
CA ALA A 39 4.05 -2.78 0.08
C ALA A 39 3.65 -4.00 -0.74
N PHE A 40 3.10 -3.74 -1.94
CA PHE A 40 2.74 -4.75 -2.93
C PHE A 40 3.52 -4.49 -4.21
N GLU A 41 4.29 -5.47 -4.66
CA GLU A 41 5.08 -5.39 -5.87
C GLU A 41 4.68 -6.51 -6.83
N PHE A 42 4.51 -6.20 -8.11
CA PHE A 42 4.21 -7.18 -9.15
C PHE A 42 5.31 -7.18 -10.19
N GLU A 43 5.96 -8.32 -10.36
CA GLU A 43 6.93 -8.55 -11.43
C GLU A 43 6.27 -9.45 -12.50
N PRO A 44 6.11 -8.97 -13.75
CA PRO A 44 5.42 -9.72 -14.80
C PRO A 44 5.98 -11.12 -15.08
N GLY A 45 7.25 -11.37 -14.78
CA GLY A 45 7.90 -12.68 -14.96
C GLY A 45 7.55 -13.71 -13.88
N ASP A 46 7.10 -13.26 -12.70
CA ASP A 46 6.92 -14.13 -11.53
C ASP A 46 5.50 -14.67 -11.39
N GLY A 47 4.52 -14.06 -12.09
CA GLY A 47 3.11 -14.44 -12.00
C GLY A 47 2.51 -14.29 -10.59
N ALA A 48 3.21 -13.58 -9.70
CA ALA A 48 2.86 -13.43 -8.29
C ALA A 48 3.04 -11.98 -7.84
N VAL A 49 2.27 -11.60 -6.81
CA VAL A 49 2.44 -10.32 -6.10
C VAL A 49 3.28 -10.58 -4.85
N LYS A 50 4.36 -9.83 -4.70
CA LYS A 50 5.24 -9.85 -3.53
C LYS A 50 4.66 -8.90 -2.48
N LEU A 51 4.58 -9.37 -1.24
CA LEU A 51 4.15 -8.60 -0.07
C LEU A 51 5.36 -8.39 0.84
N SER A 52 5.61 -7.15 1.25
CA SER A 52 6.69 -6.82 2.18
C SER A 52 6.24 -5.76 3.20
N LYS A 53 6.88 -5.77 4.37
CA LYS A 53 6.75 -4.69 5.34
C LYS A 53 7.92 -3.72 5.12
N PRO A 54 7.68 -2.47 4.68
CA PRO A 54 8.74 -1.49 4.48
C PRO A 54 9.43 -1.17 5.81
N ALA A 55 10.72 -0.82 5.76
CA ALA A 55 11.43 -0.36 6.94
C ALA A 55 10.85 0.98 7.42
N LEU A 56 10.74 1.16 8.74
CA LEU A 56 10.36 2.44 9.38
C LEU A 56 11.32 3.54 8.90
N GLY A 57 10.86 4.35 7.93
CA GLY A 57 11.67 5.38 7.28
C GLY A 57 11.50 5.45 5.75
N GLU A 58 10.98 4.42 5.10
CA GLU A 58 10.67 4.41 3.66
C GLU A 58 9.24 4.88 3.35
N HIS A 59 8.75 5.86 4.11
CA HIS A 59 7.65 6.69 3.63
C HIS A 59 8.22 7.60 2.54
N ARG A 60 8.32 7.09 1.30
CA ARG A 60 8.23 7.99 0.15
C ARG A 60 6.79 8.45 0.16
N ASP A 61 6.58 9.63 0.71
CA ASP A 61 5.37 10.40 0.52
C ASP A 61 4.96 10.24 -0.95
N GLY A 62 3.83 9.58 -1.16
CA GLY A 62 3.13 9.76 -2.41
C GLY A 62 2.87 11.25 -2.48
N GLU A 63 3.59 11.95 -3.35
CA GLU A 63 3.30 13.32 -3.77
C GLU A 63 1.84 13.35 -4.25
N ALA A 64 0.91 13.51 -3.32
CA ALA A 64 -0.31 14.25 -3.60
C ALA A 64 0.15 15.71 -3.66
N LYS A 65 0.55 16.16 -4.86
CA LYS A 65 0.68 17.59 -5.15
C LYS A 65 -0.68 18.24 -4.93
N LYS A 66 -0.95 18.65 -3.69
CA LYS A 66 -1.81 19.79 -3.40
C LYS A 66 -0.93 21.02 -3.55
N GLU A 67 -0.87 21.56 -4.76
CA GLU A 67 -0.51 22.96 -4.92
C GLU A 67 -1.78 23.71 -5.26
N GLN A 68 -2.25 24.44 -4.25
CA GLN A 68 -3.36 25.36 -4.30
C GLN A 68 -2.88 26.62 -5.02
N ASP A 69 -3.18 26.75 -6.31
CA ASP A 69 -2.99 28.02 -6.99
C ASP A 69 -4.16 28.98 -6.63
N ILE A 70 -3.91 29.71 -5.55
CA ILE A 70 -4.16 31.14 -5.32
C ILE A 70 -5.30 31.76 -6.15
N ILE A 71 -6.42 32.08 -5.51
CA ILE A 71 -7.41 33.04 -6.02
C ILE A 71 -6.79 34.43 -5.93
N PRO A 72 -6.57 35.19 -7.03
CA PRO A 72 -6.34 36.61 -6.88
C PRO A 72 -7.66 37.27 -6.48
N ALA A 73 -7.72 37.73 -5.24
CA ALA A 73 -8.73 38.66 -4.76
C ALA A 73 -8.60 39.98 -5.54
N ALA A 74 -9.27 40.07 -6.70
CA ALA A 74 -9.58 41.36 -7.31
C ALA A 74 -10.76 41.97 -6.54
N ILE A 75 -10.44 42.53 -5.38
CA ILE A 75 -11.35 43.39 -4.63
C ILE A 75 -11.49 44.69 -5.42
N SER A 76 -12.68 44.85 -5.98
CA SER A 76 -13.27 46.12 -6.39
C SER A 76 -12.91 47.26 -5.44
N SER A 77 -12.37 48.36 -5.96
CA SER A 77 -12.44 49.65 -5.28
C SER A 77 -12.33 50.82 -6.27
N ARG A 78 -13.47 51.48 -6.43
CA ARG A 78 -13.76 52.82 -6.99
C ARG A 78 -13.71 53.04 -8.50
#